data_AF-A0A671UBV9-F1
#
_entry.id   AF-A0A671UBV9-F1
#
_cell.length_a   1.000
_cell.length_b   1.000
_cell.length_c   1.000
_cell.angle_alpha   90.00
_cell.angle_beta   90.00
_cell.angle_gamma   90.00
#
_symmetry.space_group_name_H-M   'P 1'
#
loop_
_entity.id
_entity.type
_entity.pdbx_description
1 polymer ?
#
loop_
_entity_poly.entity_id
_entity_poly.type
_entity_poly.pdbx_seq_one_letter_code
_entity_poly.pdbx_strand_id
1 'polypeptide(L)'
;MSPVDVCCLFFICVLACCWEPAGCYASGKVTKVCGSMEPHHRGPVETTPSPYSLETNTTTFSPTDRIQVILSGTSYFKGFLLEARDAADQSSASAVGTFTLTNPQRTQLLTCNKHQGSAVSHTGDVSQREVVVTWTAPTNASSQSVVFELSGPAEGYVSFALSWDTWMGNDDVYMCVKDGARVSVSAAFVSGRTHPEDESQSALSSVLWRLADGVIQCRFRRPVKLANQEAARYDLDQEYFLFVASGYAEHGLVWKHSLQPLISTQRKVITGPHEVLTGSRSPIIIKMHGALMLVAWMLTGSVGTFIASFYKSDWTNHSLLGQKIWFQVHRGLMVLTLTLTIVGFCLPFFYRKGWSEVHHARKHKNTQAHTHTLIFWLFGNVWVVL
;
A
#
# COMPACT_ATOMS: atom_id res chain seq x y z
N MET A 1 53.58 -60.64 -21.80
CA MET A 1 52.70 -60.15 -20.72
C MET A 1 51.42 -60.94 -20.80
N SER A 2 50.99 -61.56 -19.70
CA SER A 2 49.77 -62.37 -19.69
C SER A 2 48.54 -61.44 -19.79
N PRO A 3 47.39 -61.91 -20.29
CA PRO A 3 46.16 -61.11 -20.34
C PRO A 3 45.68 -60.65 -18.95
N VAL A 4 46.19 -61.26 -17.88
CA VAL A 4 45.91 -60.89 -16.48
C VAL A 4 46.73 -59.66 -16.06
N ASP A 5 47.95 -59.50 -16.56
CA ASP A 5 48.84 -58.38 -16.24
C ASP A 5 48.35 -57.06 -16.85
N VAL A 6 47.74 -57.11 -18.04
CA VAL A 6 47.18 -55.93 -18.72
C VAL A 6 45.91 -55.42 -18.01
N CYS A 7 45.10 -56.32 -17.46
CA CYS A 7 43.89 -55.96 -16.72
C CYS A 7 44.22 -55.36 -15.34
N CYS A 8 45.27 -55.86 -14.68
CA CYS A 8 45.75 -55.34 -13.40
C CYS A 8 46.37 -53.93 -13.54
N LEU A 9 47.11 -53.68 -14.63
CA LEU A 9 47.67 -52.36 -14.94
C LEU A 9 46.57 -51.33 -15.27
N PHE A 10 45.50 -51.72 -15.95
CA PHE A 10 44.36 -50.84 -16.23
C PHE A 10 43.57 -50.48 -14.95
N PHE A 11 43.37 -51.44 -14.04
CA PHE A 11 42.68 -51.20 -12.77
C PHE A 11 43.47 -50.27 -11.82
N ILE A 12 44.79 -50.42 -11.77
CA ILE A 12 45.67 -49.55 -10.97
C ILE A 12 45.72 -48.13 -11.56
N CYS A 13 45.69 -47.98 -12.89
CA CYS A 13 45.62 -46.67 -13.54
C CYS A 13 44.29 -45.95 -13.28
N VAL A 14 43.15 -46.66 -13.28
CA VAL A 14 41.84 -46.06 -12.98
C VAL A 14 41.71 -45.67 -11.50
N LEU A 15 42.26 -46.47 -10.57
CA LEU A 15 42.31 -46.13 -9.15
C LEU A 15 43.26 -44.96 -8.83
N ALA A 16 44.37 -44.82 -9.55
CA ALA A 16 45.29 -43.69 -9.40
C ALA A 16 44.77 -42.39 -10.04
N CYS A 17 43.97 -42.47 -11.11
CA CYS A 17 43.35 -41.29 -11.75
C CYS A 17 42.14 -40.73 -11.00
N CYS A 18 41.58 -41.44 -10.02
CA CYS A 18 40.46 -40.96 -9.19
C CYS A 18 40.87 -40.27 -7.89
N TRP A 19 42.18 -40.14 -7.61
CA TRP A 19 42.65 -39.39 -6.46
C TRP A 19 43.03 -37.97 -6.90
N GLU A 20 42.07 -37.07 -7.03
CA GLU A 20 42.39 -35.65 -6.91
C GLU A 20 42.70 -35.38 -5.43
N PRO A 21 43.96 -35.10 -5.05
CA PRO A 21 44.23 -34.60 -3.70
C PRO A 21 43.50 -33.27 -3.54
N ALA A 22 42.46 -33.25 -2.70
CA ALA A 22 41.82 -32.02 -2.25
C ALA A 22 42.82 -31.23 -1.39
N GLY A 23 43.65 -30.42 -2.03
CA GLY A 23 44.55 -29.49 -1.35
C GLY A 23 43.73 -28.38 -0.68
N CYS A 24 43.62 -28.40 0.65
CA CYS A 24 43.14 -27.26 1.42
C CYS A 24 44.22 -26.15 1.44
N TYR A 25 44.27 -25.35 0.38
CA TYR A 25 45.11 -24.16 0.36
C TYR A 25 44.44 -23.04 1.16
N ALA A 26 45.18 -22.38 2.05
CA ALA A 26 44.75 -21.18 2.79
C ALA A 26 44.56 -19.93 1.91
N SER A 27 44.25 -20.15 0.63
CA SER A 27 44.13 -19.15 -0.42
C SER A 27 42.78 -18.43 -0.42
N GLY A 28 41.84 -18.81 0.46
CA GLY A 28 40.50 -18.24 0.57
C GLY A 28 39.60 -18.33 -0.67
N LYS A 29 39.96 -19.13 -1.67
CA LYS A 29 39.13 -19.37 -2.88
C LYS A 29 37.97 -20.33 -2.60
N VAL A 30 36.98 -19.86 -1.85
CA VAL A 30 35.88 -20.69 -1.29
C VAL A 30 34.56 -20.55 -2.04
N THR A 31 34.56 -20.31 -3.35
CA THR A 31 33.33 -20.07 -4.14
C THR A 31 32.33 -21.23 -4.11
N LYS A 32 32.77 -22.47 -3.84
CA LYS A 32 31.90 -23.65 -3.74
C LYS A 32 30.93 -23.60 -2.55
N VAL A 33 31.25 -22.82 -1.50
CA VAL A 33 30.40 -22.73 -0.30
C VAL A 33 29.54 -21.48 -0.27
N CYS A 34 29.56 -20.64 -1.32
CA CYS A 34 28.76 -19.41 -1.34
C CYS A 34 27.28 -19.68 -1.08
N GLY A 35 26.72 -20.79 -1.57
CA GLY A 35 25.30 -21.08 -1.37
C GLY A 35 24.96 -21.46 0.07
N SER A 36 25.68 -22.43 0.65
CA SER A 36 25.41 -22.92 2.00
C SER A 36 25.93 -22.00 3.11
N MET A 37 26.97 -21.20 2.82
CA MET A 37 27.78 -20.50 3.83
C MET A 37 28.39 -21.44 4.87
N GLU A 38 28.45 -22.74 4.57
CA GLU A 38 28.96 -23.76 5.48
C GLU A 38 30.40 -24.13 5.09
N PRO A 39 31.38 -23.92 5.97
CA PRO A 39 32.75 -24.31 5.70
C PRO A 39 32.86 -25.84 5.70
N HIS A 40 33.24 -26.42 4.56
CA HIS A 40 33.42 -27.86 4.41
C HIS A 40 34.77 -28.32 4.99
N HIS A 41 34.87 -28.31 6.31
CA HIS A 41 36.01 -28.78 7.09
C HIS A 41 35.57 -29.86 8.08
N ARG A 42 36.49 -30.74 8.50
CA ARG A 42 36.19 -31.74 9.54
C ARG A 42 36.27 -31.04 10.90
N GLY A 43 35.13 -30.84 11.53
CA GLY A 43 35.03 -30.29 12.88
C GLY A 43 33.57 -30.24 13.36
N PRO A 44 33.32 -30.30 14.68
CA PRO A 44 31.99 -30.05 15.23
C PRO A 44 31.58 -28.60 15.00
N VAL A 45 30.28 -28.35 14.84
CA VAL A 45 29.71 -27.00 14.79
C VAL A 45 29.93 -26.33 16.15
N GLU A 46 30.44 -25.10 16.15
CA GLU A 46 30.62 -24.33 17.37
C GLU A 46 29.27 -23.84 17.89
N THR A 47 28.94 -24.18 19.15
CA THR A 47 27.66 -23.83 19.77
C THR A 47 27.78 -22.71 20.81
N THR A 48 29.00 -22.23 21.08
CA THR A 48 29.24 -21.09 21.98
C THR A 48 29.06 -19.75 21.24
N PRO A 49 28.82 -18.63 21.97
CA PRO A 49 28.73 -17.31 21.34
C PRO A 49 29.96 -16.98 20.50
N SER A 50 29.74 -16.51 19.27
CA SER A 50 30.83 -16.15 18.35
C SER A 50 31.75 -15.08 18.96
N PRO A 51 33.08 -15.27 18.96
CA PRO A 51 34.05 -14.26 19.42
C PRO A 51 34.27 -13.13 18.39
N TYR A 52 33.54 -13.17 17.26
CA TYR A 52 33.61 -12.23 16.14
C TYR A 52 32.30 -11.45 15.99
N SER A 53 32.40 -10.14 15.72
CA SER A 53 31.26 -9.25 15.45
C SER A 53 31.32 -8.67 14.03
N LEU A 54 30.14 -8.42 13.47
CA LEU A 54 29.97 -7.75 12.19
C LEU A 54 29.19 -6.45 12.42
N GLU A 55 29.80 -5.32 12.09
CA GLU A 55 29.22 -3.99 12.30
C GLU A 55 29.22 -3.19 11.01
N THR A 56 28.26 -2.27 10.90
CA THR A 56 28.14 -1.34 9.77
C THR A 56 28.05 0.09 10.28
N ASN A 57 28.46 1.06 9.45
CA ASN A 57 28.36 2.48 9.81
C ASN A 57 26.94 3.03 9.78
N THR A 58 25.98 2.33 9.15
CA THR A 58 24.55 2.66 9.09
C THR A 58 23.70 1.38 9.12
N THR A 59 22.46 1.49 9.60
CA THR A 59 21.48 0.40 9.63
C THR A 59 20.45 0.49 8.49
N THR A 60 20.44 1.59 7.76
CA THR A 60 19.56 1.84 6.60
C THR A 60 20.37 2.24 5.37
N PHE A 61 19.83 1.98 4.19
CA PHE A 61 20.48 2.31 2.93
C PHE A 61 19.47 2.57 1.81
N SER A 62 19.90 3.31 0.81
CA SER A 62 19.26 3.53 -0.49
C SER A 62 20.04 2.80 -1.60
N PRO A 63 19.44 2.58 -2.78
CA PRO A 63 20.18 2.02 -3.92
C PRO A 63 21.47 2.81 -4.17
N THR A 64 22.55 2.11 -4.51
CA THR A 64 23.90 2.67 -4.75
C THR A 64 24.66 3.22 -3.53
N ASP A 65 24.06 3.23 -2.34
CA ASP A 65 24.75 3.62 -1.12
C ASP A 65 25.99 2.75 -0.86
N ARG A 66 27.02 3.38 -0.31
CA ARG A 66 28.29 2.73 0.04
C ARG A 66 28.38 2.62 1.55
N ILE A 67 28.26 1.40 2.06
CA ILE A 67 28.25 1.08 3.49
C ILE A 67 29.59 0.48 3.87
N GLN A 68 30.18 0.97 4.95
CA GLN A 68 31.38 0.35 5.51
C GLN A 68 30.97 -0.83 6.39
N VAL A 69 31.55 -1.99 6.12
CA VAL A 69 31.33 -3.23 6.87
C VAL A 69 32.63 -3.59 7.57
N ILE A 70 32.55 -3.84 8.87
CA ILE A 70 33.69 -4.13 9.75
C ILE A 70 33.45 -5.51 10.38
N LEU A 71 34.30 -6.47 10.03
CA LEU A 71 34.39 -7.76 10.71
C LEU A 71 35.51 -7.69 11.73
N SER A 72 35.19 -7.81 13.01
CA SER A 72 36.15 -7.71 14.11
C SER A 72 36.15 -8.96 14.98
N GLY A 73 37.28 -9.27 15.63
CA GLY A 73 37.43 -10.43 16.50
C GLY A 73 38.14 -10.10 17.81
N THR A 74 37.62 -10.65 18.91
CA THR A 74 38.33 -10.64 20.20
C THR A 74 39.60 -11.50 20.16
N SER A 75 39.62 -12.51 19.29
CA SER A 75 40.77 -13.34 18.95
C SER A 75 41.16 -13.17 17.47
N TYR A 76 42.39 -13.56 17.12
CA TYR A 76 42.83 -13.53 15.73
C TYR A 76 42.11 -14.61 14.90
N PHE A 77 41.74 -14.27 13.67
CA PHE A 77 41.24 -15.22 12.67
C PHE A 77 42.14 -15.20 11.42
N LYS A 78 42.15 -16.33 10.71
CA LYS A 78 42.95 -16.52 9.47
C LYS A 78 42.10 -16.71 8.22
N GLY A 79 40.81 -16.98 8.40
CA GLY A 79 39.89 -17.24 7.30
C GLY A 79 38.52 -16.68 7.59
N PHE A 80 37.88 -16.18 6.53
CA PHE A 80 36.52 -15.65 6.56
C PHE A 80 35.91 -15.74 5.16
N LEU A 81 34.58 -15.70 5.12
CA LEU A 81 33.76 -15.49 3.95
C LEU A 81 32.67 -14.49 4.32
N LEU A 82 32.62 -13.35 3.62
CA LEU A 82 31.59 -12.33 3.78
C LEU A 82 30.73 -12.27 2.52
N GLU A 83 29.42 -12.32 2.69
CA GLU A 83 28.43 -12.23 1.63
C GLU A 83 27.24 -11.42 2.17
N ALA A 84 26.68 -10.52 1.37
CA ALA A 84 25.43 -9.84 1.69
C ALA A 84 24.27 -10.57 1.04
N ARG A 85 23.18 -10.80 1.76
CA ARG A 85 22.00 -11.56 1.31
C ARG A 85 20.72 -10.76 1.53
N ASP A 86 19.69 -11.05 0.74
CA ASP A 86 18.36 -10.51 0.97
C ASP A 86 17.72 -11.17 2.20
N ALA A 87 17.40 -10.37 3.22
CA ALA A 87 16.75 -10.87 4.44
C ALA A 87 15.31 -11.36 4.21
N ALA A 88 14.65 -10.89 3.14
CA ALA A 88 13.26 -11.25 2.81
C ALA A 88 13.17 -12.57 2.01
N ASP A 89 14.26 -12.99 1.36
CA ASP A 89 14.33 -14.25 0.64
C ASP A 89 15.50 -15.11 1.12
N GLN A 90 15.30 -15.69 2.32
CA GLN A 90 16.24 -16.61 2.95
C GLN A 90 16.44 -17.92 2.15
N SER A 91 15.57 -18.20 1.17
CA SER A 91 15.66 -19.37 0.29
C SER A 91 16.56 -19.12 -0.92
N SER A 92 16.75 -17.85 -1.30
CA SER A 92 17.71 -17.47 -2.32
C SER A 92 19.12 -17.56 -1.72
N ALA A 93 19.88 -18.56 -2.14
CA ALA A 93 21.32 -18.65 -1.91
C ALA A 93 22.11 -17.53 -2.64
N SER A 94 21.45 -16.42 -3.04
CA SER A 94 21.97 -15.44 -3.98
C SER A 94 22.48 -14.19 -3.24
N ALA A 95 23.76 -13.89 -3.43
CA ALA A 95 24.39 -12.67 -2.96
C ALA A 95 23.77 -11.41 -3.59
N VAL A 96 23.67 -10.33 -2.81
CA VAL A 96 23.16 -9.02 -3.24
C VAL A 96 24.21 -7.91 -3.09
N GLY A 97 24.22 -6.98 -4.04
CA GLY A 97 25.20 -5.88 -4.07
C GLY A 97 26.63 -6.33 -4.35
N THR A 98 27.55 -5.39 -4.28
CA THR A 98 28.96 -5.64 -4.63
C THR A 98 29.91 -5.03 -3.61
N PHE A 99 31.02 -5.71 -3.35
CA PHE A 99 32.04 -5.26 -2.42
C PHE A 99 33.19 -4.55 -3.14
N THR A 100 33.75 -3.54 -2.48
CA THR A 100 35.02 -2.90 -2.80
C THR A 100 35.99 -3.17 -1.65
N LEU A 101 37.22 -3.58 -1.98
CA LEU A 101 38.24 -3.93 -1.00
C LEU A 101 38.94 -2.68 -0.48
N THR A 102 39.07 -2.56 0.85
CA THR A 102 39.91 -1.53 1.47
C THR A 102 41.38 -2.01 1.57
N ASN A 103 41.62 -3.32 1.64
CA ASN A 103 42.96 -3.90 1.68
C ASN A 103 43.12 -5.10 0.71
N PRO A 104 43.44 -4.85 -0.56
CA PRO A 104 43.59 -5.90 -1.58
C PRO A 104 44.78 -6.85 -1.37
N GLN A 105 45.71 -6.54 -0.46
CA GLN A 105 46.85 -7.43 -0.15
C GLN A 105 46.43 -8.61 0.74
N ARG A 106 45.38 -8.42 1.54
CA ARG A 106 44.91 -9.39 2.55
C ARG A 106 43.54 -9.98 2.23
N THR A 107 42.81 -9.33 1.34
CA THR A 107 41.42 -9.68 0.99
C THR A 107 41.28 -9.77 -0.52
N GLN A 108 40.34 -10.60 -0.97
CA GLN A 108 40.01 -10.76 -2.38
C GLN A 108 38.50 -10.82 -2.58
N LEU A 109 38.08 -10.41 -3.78
CA LEU A 109 36.70 -10.56 -4.22
C LEU A 109 36.47 -11.97 -4.77
N LEU A 110 35.33 -12.54 -4.44
CA LEU A 110 34.85 -13.79 -5.00
C LEU A 110 33.65 -13.52 -5.92
N THR A 111 33.43 -14.43 -6.87
CA THR A 111 32.24 -14.45 -7.72
C THR A 111 31.35 -15.58 -7.26
N CYS A 112 30.28 -15.25 -6.53
CA CYS A 112 29.27 -16.21 -6.10
C CYS A 112 28.06 -16.13 -7.01
N ASN A 113 27.46 -17.27 -7.37
CA ASN A 113 26.23 -17.32 -8.17
C ASN A 113 26.28 -16.49 -9.47
N LYS A 114 27.44 -16.49 -10.14
CA LYS A 114 27.72 -15.70 -11.37
C LYS A 114 27.67 -14.18 -11.18
N HIS A 115 27.64 -13.69 -9.95
CA HIS A 115 27.68 -12.27 -9.62
C HIS A 115 29.09 -11.86 -9.19
N GLN A 116 29.74 -10.98 -9.96
CA GLN A 116 31.13 -10.59 -9.71
C GLN A 116 31.22 -9.64 -8.51
N GLY A 117 32.19 -9.88 -7.62
CA GLY A 117 32.39 -9.03 -6.44
C GLY A 117 31.29 -9.17 -5.38
N SER A 118 30.55 -10.27 -5.43
CA SER A 118 29.39 -10.51 -4.57
C SER A 118 29.75 -11.03 -3.18
N ALA A 119 31.00 -11.45 -2.97
CA ALA A 119 31.51 -11.91 -1.69
C ALA A 119 33.00 -11.55 -1.52
N VAL A 120 33.47 -11.59 -0.29
CA VAL A 120 34.86 -11.28 0.09
C VAL A 120 35.45 -12.41 0.93
N SER A 121 36.71 -12.75 0.68
CA SER A 121 37.48 -13.68 1.49
C SER A 121 38.94 -13.22 1.67
N HIS A 122 39.72 -13.98 2.44
CA HIS A 122 41.14 -13.79 2.69
C HIS A 122 42.01 -14.28 1.51
N THR A 123 43.22 -13.74 1.33
CA THR A 123 44.17 -14.18 0.29
C THR A 123 45.20 -15.23 0.76
N GLY A 124 45.37 -15.39 2.08
CA GLY A 124 46.39 -16.24 2.70
C GLY A 124 46.09 -16.53 4.18
N ASP A 125 46.94 -17.31 4.84
CA ASP A 125 46.78 -17.77 6.24
C ASP A 125 47.23 -16.75 7.31
N VAL A 126 47.33 -15.48 6.93
CA VAL A 126 47.93 -14.47 7.80
C VAL A 126 46.90 -13.95 8.80
N SER A 127 47.21 -14.05 10.09
CA SER A 127 46.32 -13.64 11.19
C SER A 127 45.85 -12.19 11.07
N GLN A 128 44.54 -11.99 11.29
CA GLN A 128 43.84 -10.69 11.28
C GLN A 128 42.98 -10.56 12.54
N ARG A 129 42.79 -9.33 13.03
CA ARG A 129 41.78 -9.00 14.06
C ARG A 129 40.59 -8.22 13.50
N GLU A 130 40.79 -7.58 12.36
CA GLU A 130 39.82 -6.71 11.74
C GLU A 130 39.92 -6.82 10.21
N VAL A 131 38.77 -6.82 9.56
CA VAL A 131 38.62 -6.70 8.11
C VAL A 131 37.61 -5.61 7.84
N VAL A 132 38.02 -4.61 7.07
CA VAL A 132 37.15 -3.51 6.63
C VAL A 132 36.96 -3.61 5.13
N VAL A 133 35.70 -3.58 4.71
CA VAL A 133 35.30 -3.57 3.29
C VAL A 133 34.18 -2.56 3.08
N THR A 134 34.00 -2.11 1.84
CA THR A 134 32.86 -1.26 1.47
C THR A 134 31.88 -2.08 0.66
N TRP A 135 30.65 -2.24 1.15
CA TRP A 135 29.55 -2.82 0.40
C TRP A 135 28.79 -1.73 -0.34
N THR A 136 28.47 -1.97 -1.62
CA THR A 136 27.66 -1.08 -2.45
C THR A 136 26.30 -1.72 -2.65
N ALA A 137 25.24 -1.02 -2.22
CA ALA A 137 23.88 -1.48 -2.40
C ALA A 137 23.56 -1.62 -3.90
N PRO A 138 22.89 -2.71 -4.32
CA PRO A 138 22.57 -2.89 -5.73
C PRO A 138 21.68 -1.76 -6.26
N THR A 139 21.75 -1.47 -7.55
CA THR A 139 20.91 -0.43 -8.19
C THR A 139 19.42 -0.76 -8.09
N ASN A 140 19.09 -2.05 -8.01
CA ASN A 140 17.77 -2.61 -7.77
C ASN A 140 17.55 -3.07 -6.33
N ALA A 141 18.42 -2.67 -5.37
CA ALA A 141 18.19 -2.98 -3.96
C ALA A 141 16.80 -2.46 -3.62
N SER A 142 15.91 -3.36 -3.17
CA SER A 142 14.49 -3.06 -3.04
C SER A 142 14.34 -1.76 -2.26
N SER A 143 13.92 -0.70 -2.96
CA SER A 143 13.34 0.49 -2.36
C SER A 143 12.41 -0.02 -1.27
N GLN A 144 12.55 0.46 -0.03
CA GLN A 144 11.70 0.10 1.09
C GLN A 144 10.28 -0.16 0.57
N SER A 145 9.71 -1.33 0.86
CA SER A 145 8.48 -1.78 0.19
C SER A 145 7.43 -2.09 1.23
N VAL A 146 6.17 -1.82 0.91
CA VAL A 146 5.02 -2.11 1.75
C VAL A 146 4.28 -3.31 1.18
N VAL A 147 3.83 -4.19 2.07
CA VAL A 147 2.90 -5.28 1.73
C VAL A 147 1.49 -4.81 2.08
N PHE A 148 0.61 -4.80 1.09
CA PHE A 148 -0.79 -4.52 1.28
C PHE A 148 -1.56 -5.83 1.31
N GLU A 149 -2.49 -5.94 2.24
CA GLU A 149 -3.44 -7.03 2.33
C GLU A 149 -4.85 -6.46 2.43
N LEU A 150 -5.72 -6.89 1.54
CA LEU A 150 -7.10 -6.47 1.45
C LEU A 150 -8.00 -7.67 1.56
N SER A 151 -9.04 -7.54 2.38
CA SER A 151 -10.10 -8.52 2.46
C SER A 151 -11.45 -7.84 2.58
N GLY A 152 -12.45 -8.37 1.90
CA GLY A 152 -13.79 -7.83 1.99
C GLY A 152 -14.85 -8.72 1.35
N PRO A 153 -16.10 -8.65 1.84
CA PRO A 153 -17.23 -9.27 1.16
C PRO A 153 -17.53 -8.49 -0.11
N ALA A 154 -17.40 -9.11 -1.28
CA ALA A 154 -17.69 -8.44 -2.53
C ALA A 154 -18.10 -9.42 -3.62
N GLU A 155 -19.25 -9.15 -4.24
CA GLU A 155 -19.70 -9.90 -5.42
C GLU A 155 -18.91 -9.54 -6.69
N GLY A 156 -18.27 -8.35 -6.69
CA GLY A 156 -17.51 -7.82 -7.83
C GLY A 156 -16.08 -7.43 -7.50
N TYR A 157 -15.87 -6.34 -6.75
CA TYR A 157 -14.51 -5.88 -6.41
C TYR A 157 -14.40 -5.31 -5.00
N VAL A 158 -13.19 -5.35 -4.46
CA VAL A 158 -12.76 -4.57 -3.29
C VAL A 158 -11.57 -3.70 -3.69
N SER A 159 -11.55 -2.45 -3.25
CA SER A 159 -10.47 -1.52 -3.56
C SER A 159 -10.18 -0.59 -2.40
N PHE A 160 -8.97 -0.05 -2.41
CA PHE A 160 -8.63 1.11 -1.61
C PHE A 160 -7.95 2.16 -2.48
N ALA A 161 -7.95 3.41 -2.02
CA ALA A 161 -7.26 4.50 -2.68
C ALA A 161 -6.53 5.40 -1.68
N LEU A 162 -5.45 5.99 -2.14
CA LEU A 162 -4.71 7.06 -1.48
C LEU A 162 -5.15 8.39 -2.10
N SER A 163 -5.58 9.32 -1.25
CA SER A 163 -6.06 10.63 -1.69
C SER A 163 -5.45 11.76 -0.86
N TRP A 164 -5.22 12.88 -1.50
CA TRP A 164 -4.79 14.12 -0.83
C TRP A 164 -5.94 14.84 -0.10
N ASP A 165 -7.19 14.55 -0.48
CA ASP A 165 -8.37 15.17 0.10
C ASP A 165 -9.44 14.12 0.44
N THR A 166 -10.63 14.59 0.81
CA THR A 166 -11.77 13.71 1.17
C THR A 166 -12.78 13.58 0.03
N TRP A 167 -12.36 13.88 -1.20
CA TRP A 167 -13.20 13.91 -2.38
C TRP A 167 -12.64 13.04 -3.50
N MET A 168 -13.30 11.90 -3.73
CA MET A 168 -12.90 10.96 -4.77
C MET A 168 -12.85 11.60 -6.16
N GLY A 169 -11.72 11.44 -6.83
CA GLY A 169 -11.55 11.79 -8.23
C GLY A 169 -10.16 12.19 -8.69
N ASN A 170 -9.14 12.22 -7.84
CA ASN A 170 -7.74 12.37 -8.27
C ASN A 170 -6.90 11.49 -7.36
N ASP A 171 -7.11 10.18 -7.45
CA ASP A 171 -6.68 9.24 -6.43
C ASP A 171 -5.85 8.11 -7.03
N ASP A 172 -4.82 7.69 -6.30
CA ASP A 172 -4.07 6.49 -6.59
C ASP A 172 -4.84 5.28 -6.01
N VAL A 173 -5.34 4.39 -6.87
CA VAL A 173 -6.25 3.29 -6.53
C VAL A 173 -5.57 1.93 -6.70
N TYR A 174 -5.89 1.00 -5.82
CA TYR A 174 -5.52 -0.40 -5.91
C TYR A 174 -6.77 -1.27 -5.80
N MET A 175 -6.87 -2.26 -6.68
CA MET A 175 -8.12 -2.93 -6.97
C MET A 175 -7.94 -4.44 -6.98
N CYS A 176 -8.91 -5.12 -6.39
CA CYS A 176 -9.08 -6.56 -6.48
C CYS A 176 -10.42 -6.84 -7.13
N VAL A 177 -10.37 -7.16 -8.42
CA VAL A 177 -11.55 -7.31 -9.26
C VAL A 177 -11.77 -8.78 -9.56
N LYS A 178 -12.93 -9.30 -9.16
CA LYS A 178 -13.35 -10.65 -9.52
C LYS A 178 -13.72 -10.70 -10.99
N ASP A 179 -13.11 -11.63 -11.71
CA ASP A 179 -13.46 -11.97 -13.08
C ASP A 179 -13.66 -13.48 -13.19
N GLY A 180 -14.93 -13.89 -13.25
CA GLY A 180 -15.34 -15.29 -13.12
C GLY A 180 -14.86 -15.92 -11.80
N ALA A 181 -13.93 -16.88 -11.91
CA ALA A 181 -13.35 -17.60 -10.78
C ALA A 181 -11.97 -17.08 -10.34
N ARG A 182 -11.47 -16.02 -10.99
CA ARG A 182 -10.17 -15.41 -10.69
C ARG A 182 -10.36 -14.02 -10.10
N VAL A 183 -9.32 -13.52 -9.46
CA VAL A 183 -9.25 -12.14 -8.99
C VAL A 183 -8.05 -11.48 -9.67
N SER A 184 -8.32 -10.43 -10.44
CA SER A 184 -7.30 -9.54 -10.99
C SER A 184 -6.91 -8.53 -9.91
N VAL A 185 -5.60 -8.39 -9.67
CA VAL A 185 -5.06 -7.36 -8.78
C VAL A 185 -4.32 -6.36 -9.63
N SER A 186 -4.81 -5.13 -9.66
CA SER A 186 -4.20 -4.06 -10.44
C SER A 186 -4.14 -2.76 -9.65
N ALA A 187 -3.27 -1.87 -10.12
CA ALA A 187 -3.19 -0.50 -9.68
C ALA A 187 -3.72 0.39 -10.80
N ALA A 188 -4.44 1.43 -10.42
CA ALA A 188 -5.11 2.33 -11.34
C ALA A 188 -5.03 3.77 -10.83
N PHE A 189 -5.25 4.72 -11.71
CA PHE A 189 -5.43 6.12 -11.34
C PHE A 189 -6.83 6.58 -11.71
N VAL A 190 -7.47 7.37 -10.83
CA VAL A 190 -8.79 7.94 -11.11
C VAL A 190 -8.64 9.44 -11.34
N SER A 191 -9.14 9.91 -12.49
CA SER A 191 -9.20 11.33 -12.85
C SER A 191 -10.65 11.80 -13.00
N GLY A 192 -11.05 12.81 -12.24
CA GLY A 192 -12.43 13.24 -12.10
C GLY A 192 -13.38 12.13 -11.65
N ARG A 193 -14.63 12.16 -12.15
CA ARG A 193 -15.66 11.14 -11.86
C ARG A 193 -15.78 10.14 -13.00
N THR A 194 -14.66 9.51 -13.36
CA THR A 194 -14.56 8.55 -14.47
C THR A 194 -14.22 7.14 -13.95
N HIS A 195 -14.17 6.17 -14.85
CA HIS A 195 -13.68 4.84 -14.50
C HIS A 195 -12.17 4.89 -14.22
N PRO A 196 -11.65 4.06 -13.29
CA PRO A 196 -10.22 3.97 -13.06
C PRO A 196 -9.49 3.56 -14.35
N GLU A 197 -8.41 4.27 -14.66
CA GLU A 197 -7.51 3.93 -15.75
C GLU A 197 -6.52 2.88 -15.24
N ASP A 198 -6.62 1.65 -15.75
CA ASP A 198 -5.81 0.53 -15.29
C ASP A 198 -4.36 0.71 -15.76
N GLU A 199 -3.47 0.84 -14.80
CA GLU A 199 -2.03 0.91 -15.01
C GLU A 199 -1.41 -0.42 -14.58
N SER A 200 -1.84 -1.51 -15.23
CA SER A 200 -1.39 -2.87 -14.95
C SER A 200 0.11 -3.12 -15.22
N GLN A 201 0.88 -2.10 -15.62
CA GLN A 201 2.35 -2.10 -15.67
C GLN A 201 3.01 -1.56 -14.40
N SER A 202 2.22 -1.11 -13.43
CA SER A 202 2.67 -0.61 -12.13
C SER A 202 3.41 -1.70 -11.34
N ALA A 203 4.44 -1.29 -10.61
CA ALA A 203 5.44 -2.13 -9.93
C ALA A 203 4.92 -2.98 -8.75
N LEU A 204 3.76 -3.64 -8.90
CA LEU A 204 3.23 -4.62 -7.97
C LEU A 204 4.00 -5.94 -8.14
N SER A 205 4.44 -6.50 -7.03
CA SER A 205 5.14 -7.78 -6.98
C SER A 205 4.52 -8.68 -5.91
N SER A 206 4.85 -9.97 -5.91
CA SER A 206 4.33 -10.93 -4.90
C SER A 206 2.81 -10.88 -4.78
N VAL A 207 2.11 -10.87 -5.93
CA VAL A 207 0.65 -10.82 -5.99
C VAL A 207 0.08 -12.19 -5.63
N LEU A 208 -0.75 -12.23 -4.59
CA LEU A 208 -1.55 -13.39 -4.19
C LEU A 208 -3.01 -12.97 -4.09
N TRP A 209 -3.91 -13.90 -4.37
CA TRP A 209 -5.33 -13.69 -4.19
C TRP A 209 -6.02 -14.98 -3.76
N ARG A 210 -7.15 -14.82 -3.09
CA ARG A 210 -8.04 -15.90 -2.68
C ARG A 210 -9.49 -15.44 -2.80
N LEU A 211 -10.32 -16.33 -3.31
CA LEU A 211 -11.76 -16.17 -3.38
C LEU A 211 -12.41 -17.36 -2.66
N ALA A 212 -12.99 -17.13 -1.49
CA ALA A 212 -13.66 -18.17 -0.71
C ALA A 212 -14.86 -17.57 0.02
N ASP A 213 -15.98 -18.30 0.06
CA ASP A 213 -17.18 -17.93 0.83
C ASP A 213 -17.71 -16.50 0.55
N GLY A 214 -17.58 -16.02 -0.70
CA GLY A 214 -17.99 -14.65 -1.08
C GLY A 214 -17.06 -13.54 -0.62
N VAL A 215 -15.89 -13.89 -0.07
CA VAL A 215 -14.85 -12.95 0.36
C VAL A 215 -13.72 -12.93 -0.66
N ILE A 216 -13.39 -11.72 -1.13
CA ILE A 216 -12.19 -11.47 -1.92
C ILE A 216 -11.07 -11.13 -0.96
N GLN A 217 -9.94 -11.82 -1.09
CA GLN A 217 -8.69 -11.50 -0.42
C GLN A 217 -7.58 -11.31 -1.43
N CYS A 218 -6.77 -10.27 -1.26
CA CYS A 218 -5.59 -10.04 -2.07
C CYS A 218 -4.43 -9.58 -1.21
N ARG A 219 -3.24 -9.93 -1.65
CA ARG A 219 -1.99 -9.46 -1.09
C ARG A 219 -1.06 -9.08 -2.22
N PHE A 220 -0.38 -7.96 -2.08
CA PHE A 220 0.65 -7.56 -3.04
C PHE A 220 1.70 -6.70 -2.35
N ARG A 221 2.88 -6.61 -2.96
CA ARG A 221 4.02 -5.83 -2.50
C ARG A 221 4.26 -4.67 -3.46
N ARG A 222 4.43 -3.47 -2.91
CA ARG A 222 4.70 -2.25 -3.67
C ARG A 222 5.90 -1.50 -3.07
N PRO A 223 6.85 -1.01 -3.88
CA PRO A 223 7.88 -0.08 -3.43
C PRO A 223 7.28 1.22 -2.85
N VAL A 224 7.95 1.82 -1.87
CA VAL A 224 7.59 3.11 -1.27
C VAL A 224 7.74 4.23 -2.31
N LYS A 225 8.84 4.19 -3.08
CA LYS A 225 9.09 5.08 -4.23
C LYS A 225 9.22 4.27 -5.50
N LEU A 226 8.59 4.76 -6.57
CA LEU A 226 8.65 4.14 -7.89
C LEU A 226 9.82 4.73 -8.69
N ALA A 227 10.69 3.87 -9.21
CA ALA A 227 11.91 4.28 -9.91
C ALA A 227 11.62 4.92 -11.28
N ASN A 228 10.54 4.49 -11.93
CA ASN A 228 9.96 5.18 -13.07
C ASN A 228 8.85 6.07 -12.51
N GLN A 229 9.04 7.39 -12.55
CA GLN A 229 7.98 8.37 -12.27
C GLN A 229 6.90 8.26 -13.36
N GLU A 230 6.06 7.22 -13.29
CA GLU A 230 4.70 7.31 -13.81
C GLU A 230 4.06 8.47 -13.04
N ALA A 231 3.90 9.61 -13.72
CA ALA A 231 3.61 10.90 -13.09
C ALA A 231 2.30 10.93 -12.25
N ALA A 232 1.49 9.88 -12.29
CA ALA A 232 0.23 9.74 -11.59
C ALA A 232 0.31 8.91 -10.28
N ARG A 233 1.40 8.16 -10.01
CA ARG A 233 1.48 7.26 -8.85
C ARG A 233 1.98 7.98 -7.59
N TYR A 234 1.46 7.60 -6.42
CA TYR A 234 1.75 8.31 -5.17
C TYR A 234 2.90 7.67 -4.38
N ASP A 235 3.80 8.46 -3.81
CA ASP A 235 4.85 7.93 -2.93
C ASP A 235 4.28 7.52 -1.57
N LEU A 236 4.67 6.36 -1.03
CA LEU A 236 4.12 5.88 0.26
C LEU A 236 4.72 6.57 1.50
N ASP A 237 5.68 7.48 1.31
CA ASP A 237 6.32 8.25 2.38
C ASP A 237 5.59 9.55 2.72
N GLN A 238 4.46 9.82 2.06
CA GLN A 238 3.59 10.98 2.33
C GLN A 238 2.33 10.61 3.10
N GLU A 239 1.60 11.65 3.55
CA GLU A 239 0.35 11.53 4.29
C GLU A 239 -0.89 11.59 3.38
N TYR A 240 -1.72 10.55 3.43
CA TYR A 240 -2.95 10.46 2.63
C TYR A 240 -4.18 10.14 3.45
N PHE A 241 -5.35 10.56 2.96
CA PHE A 241 -6.61 9.93 3.34
C PHE A 241 -6.72 8.56 2.67
N LEU A 242 -7.20 7.57 3.43
CA LEU A 242 -7.47 6.24 2.91
C LEU A 242 -8.94 6.10 2.58
N PHE A 243 -9.21 5.68 1.35
CA PHE A 243 -10.54 5.39 0.87
C PHE A 243 -10.67 3.89 0.73
N VAL A 244 -11.79 3.32 1.16
CA VAL A 244 -12.09 1.90 0.96
C VAL A 244 -13.46 1.78 0.31
N ALA A 245 -13.52 1.06 -0.80
CA ALA A 245 -14.73 0.85 -1.57
C ALA A 245 -14.89 -0.63 -1.95
N SER A 246 -16.14 -1.03 -2.15
CA SER A 246 -16.50 -2.29 -2.76
C SER A 246 -17.72 -2.08 -3.64
N GLY A 247 -17.85 -2.90 -4.67
CA GLY A 247 -18.92 -2.75 -5.63
C GLY A 247 -19.06 -3.94 -6.56
N TYR A 248 -19.94 -3.76 -7.54
CA TYR A 248 -20.18 -4.74 -8.59
C TYR A 248 -19.09 -4.63 -9.68
N ALA A 249 -18.75 -5.77 -10.27
CA ALA A 249 -17.82 -5.87 -11.38
C ALA A 249 -18.36 -6.90 -12.36
N GLU A 250 -18.17 -6.65 -13.66
CA GLU A 250 -18.65 -7.50 -14.73
C GLU A 250 -17.60 -7.59 -15.84
N HIS A 251 -17.21 -8.81 -16.22
CA HIS A 251 -16.12 -9.07 -17.19
C HIS A 251 -14.82 -8.30 -16.87
N GLY A 252 -14.43 -8.28 -15.59
CA GLY A 252 -13.24 -7.56 -15.12
C GLY A 252 -13.38 -6.02 -15.07
N LEU A 253 -14.52 -5.45 -15.48
CA LEU A 253 -14.77 -4.02 -15.42
C LEU A 253 -15.49 -3.65 -14.12
N VAL A 254 -14.98 -2.63 -13.42
CA VAL A 254 -15.61 -2.14 -12.20
C VAL A 254 -16.74 -1.16 -12.50
N TRP A 255 -17.82 -1.29 -11.74
CA TRP A 255 -18.94 -0.36 -11.76
C TRP A 255 -18.91 0.57 -10.56
N LYS A 256 -19.68 1.66 -10.65
CA LYS A 256 -19.84 2.59 -9.54
C LYS A 256 -20.36 1.85 -8.30
N HIS A 257 -19.63 1.99 -7.20
CA HIS A 257 -20.05 1.48 -5.89
C HIS A 257 -21.41 2.07 -5.46
N SER A 258 -22.25 1.25 -4.82
CA SER A 258 -23.60 1.65 -4.37
C SER A 258 -23.57 2.53 -3.11
N LEU A 259 -22.61 2.27 -2.21
CA LEU A 259 -22.39 3.04 -0.99
C LEU A 259 -21.24 4.02 -1.20
N GLN A 260 -21.28 5.19 -0.54
CA GLN A 260 -20.13 6.09 -0.51
C GLN A 260 -18.90 5.35 0.08
N PRO A 261 -17.68 5.54 -0.46
CA PRO A 261 -16.46 4.97 0.10
C PRO A 261 -16.33 5.33 1.59
N LEU A 262 -15.74 4.40 2.33
CA LEU A 262 -15.32 4.67 3.70
C LEU A 262 -14.03 5.48 3.64
N ILE A 263 -14.05 6.71 4.16
CA ILE A 263 -12.90 7.63 4.12
C ILE A 263 -12.35 7.80 5.54
N SER A 264 -11.02 7.71 5.70
CA SER A 264 -10.37 7.90 6.99
C SER A 264 -10.63 9.29 7.58
N THR A 265 -10.67 9.40 8.90
CA THR A 265 -10.89 10.68 9.60
C THR A 265 -9.70 11.62 9.53
N GLN A 266 -8.49 11.07 9.47
CA GLN A 266 -7.22 11.78 9.41
C GLN A 266 -6.36 11.23 8.29
N ARG A 267 -5.37 12.02 7.84
CA ARG A 267 -4.33 11.56 6.93
C ARG A 267 -3.31 10.70 7.68
N LYS A 268 -2.71 9.74 6.98
CA LYS A 268 -1.74 8.80 7.55
C LYS A 268 -0.60 8.51 6.58
N VAL A 269 0.59 8.36 7.15
CA VAL A 269 1.77 7.84 6.44
C VAL A 269 1.71 6.31 6.45
N ILE A 270 1.80 5.69 5.29
CA ILE A 270 1.66 4.23 5.14
C ILE A 270 2.85 3.49 5.77
N THR A 271 4.04 4.08 5.77
CA THR A 271 5.26 3.54 6.41
C THR A 271 5.34 3.82 7.91
N GLY A 272 4.31 4.44 8.51
CA GLY A 272 4.24 4.75 9.93
C GLY A 272 3.93 3.53 10.82
N PRO A 273 3.75 3.74 12.14
CA PRO A 273 3.41 2.67 13.07
C PRO A 273 2.03 2.05 12.78
N HIS A 274 1.82 0.81 13.22
CA HIS A 274 0.55 0.12 13.07
C HIS A 274 -0.55 0.77 13.91
N GLU A 275 -1.65 1.16 13.26
CA GLU A 275 -2.78 1.80 13.92
C GLU A 275 -4.10 1.30 13.34
N VAL A 276 -5.13 1.24 14.18
CA VAL A 276 -6.50 0.99 13.73
C VAL A 276 -7.13 2.30 13.33
N LEU A 277 -7.44 2.44 12.03
CA LEU A 277 -8.03 3.64 11.49
C LEU A 277 -9.56 3.58 11.55
N THR A 278 -10.17 4.73 11.83
CA THR A 278 -11.62 4.92 11.74
C THR A 278 -11.96 5.81 10.54
N GLY A 279 -13.13 5.58 9.97
CA GLY A 279 -13.60 6.33 8.81
C GLY A 279 -15.10 6.59 8.82
N SER A 280 -15.54 7.50 7.95
CA SER A 280 -16.96 7.82 7.75
C SER A 280 -17.31 7.71 6.27
N ARG A 281 -18.49 7.15 5.98
CA ARG A 281 -19.11 7.19 4.64
C ARG A 281 -19.93 8.46 4.40
N SER A 282 -20.25 9.20 5.46
CA SER A 282 -21.13 10.36 5.39
C SER A 282 -20.30 11.63 5.63
N PRO A 283 -20.12 12.49 4.61
CA PRO A 283 -19.38 13.73 4.76
C PRO A 283 -20.16 14.69 5.66
N ILE A 284 -19.45 15.38 6.53
CA ILE A 284 -20.02 16.27 7.55
C ILE A 284 -20.94 17.33 6.91
N ILE A 285 -20.56 17.86 5.75
CA ILE A 285 -21.33 18.88 5.04
C ILE A 285 -22.75 18.41 4.67
N ILE A 286 -22.93 17.13 4.31
CA ILE A 286 -24.24 16.57 3.97
C ILE A 286 -25.06 16.27 5.24
N LYS A 287 -24.40 15.92 6.35
CA LYS A 287 -25.08 15.84 7.65
C LYS A 287 -25.60 17.20 8.09
N MET A 288 -24.79 18.25 7.92
CA MET A 288 -25.20 19.63 8.22
C MET A 288 -26.35 20.09 7.33
N HIS A 289 -26.35 19.75 6.04
CA HIS A 289 -27.51 19.99 5.16
C HIS A 289 -28.80 19.40 5.76
N GLY A 290 -28.79 18.11 6.10
CA GLY A 290 -29.97 17.44 6.67
C GLY A 290 -30.40 18.04 8.01
N ALA A 291 -29.45 18.34 8.90
CA ALA A 291 -29.74 18.93 10.21
C ALA A 291 -30.35 20.33 10.08
N LEU A 292 -29.81 21.18 9.20
CA LEU A 292 -30.35 22.53 8.97
C LEU A 292 -31.76 22.49 8.38
N MET A 293 -32.02 21.59 7.42
CA MET A 293 -33.36 21.43 6.85
C MET A 293 -34.36 20.92 7.90
N LEU A 294 -33.96 19.98 8.76
CA LEU A 294 -34.82 19.49 9.83
C LEU A 294 -35.15 20.61 10.83
N VAL A 295 -34.14 21.36 11.29
CA VAL A 295 -34.35 22.49 12.22
C VAL A 295 -35.21 23.58 11.59
N ALA A 296 -34.99 23.91 10.31
CA ALA A 296 -35.77 24.92 9.61
C ALA A 296 -37.26 24.55 9.53
N TRP A 297 -37.57 23.36 9.03
CA TRP A 297 -38.96 23.00 8.72
C TRP A 297 -39.70 22.41 9.92
N MET A 298 -39.06 21.51 10.68
CA MET A 298 -39.74 20.80 11.76
C MET A 298 -39.75 21.59 13.07
N LEU A 299 -38.77 22.47 13.30
CA LEU A 299 -38.72 23.29 14.52
C LEU A 299 -39.18 24.72 14.26
N THR A 300 -38.40 25.53 13.55
CA THR A 300 -38.65 26.98 13.48
C THR A 300 -39.91 27.31 12.67
N GLY A 301 -40.14 26.61 11.57
CA GLY A 301 -41.35 26.75 10.75
C GLY A 301 -42.61 26.37 11.53
N SER A 302 -42.62 25.18 12.13
CA SER A 302 -43.76 24.66 12.90
C SER A 302 -44.09 25.56 14.10
N VAL A 303 -43.10 25.94 14.91
CA VAL A 303 -43.31 26.86 16.05
C VAL A 303 -43.82 28.22 15.58
N GLY A 304 -43.30 28.74 14.46
CA GLY A 304 -43.75 30.02 13.90
C GLY A 304 -45.21 29.99 13.42
N THR A 305 -45.67 28.87 12.82
CA THR A 305 -47.09 28.69 12.45
C THR A 305 -48.00 28.57 13.67
N PHE A 306 -47.56 27.86 14.70
CA PHE A 306 -48.30 27.70 15.96
C PHE A 306 -48.51 29.05 16.66
N ILE A 307 -47.45 29.87 16.79
CA ILE A 307 -47.54 31.21 17.40
C ILE A 307 -48.50 32.11 16.62
N ALA A 308 -48.41 32.11 15.28
CA ALA A 308 -49.31 32.91 14.45
C ALA A 308 -50.77 32.42 14.47
N SER A 309 -51.02 31.19 14.86
CA SER A 309 -52.37 30.60 14.88
C SER A 309 -53.05 30.80 16.24
N PHE A 310 -52.32 30.59 17.34
CA PHE A 310 -52.90 30.54 18.68
C PHE A 310 -52.61 31.77 19.55
N TYR A 311 -51.46 32.43 19.40
CA TYR A 311 -51.04 33.49 20.32
C TYR A 311 -51.41 34.91 19.87
N LYS A 312 -52.29 35.04 18.86
CA LYS A 312 -52.77 36.32 18.36
C LYS A 312 -53.60 37.10 19.41
N SER A 313 -54.43 36.39 20.18
CA SER A 313 -55.32 36.96 21.21
C SER A 313 -54.60 37.28 22.51
N ASP A 314 -53.59 36.48 22.87
CA ASP A 314 -53.02 36.50 24.22
C ASP A 314 -51.95 37.59 24.38
N TRP A 315 -51.33 38.02 23.27
CA TRP A 315 -50.24 39.00 23.27
C TRP A 315 -50.63 40.32 22.59
N THR A 316 -51.79 40.87 22.94
CA THR A 316 -52.28 42.15 22.40
C THR A 316 -51.81 43.39 23.16
N ASN A 317 -51.53 43.25 24.46
CA ASN A 317 -51.35 44.39 25.36
C ASN A 317 -49.92 44.93 25.42
N HIS A 318 -48.96 44.19 24.88
CA HIS A 318 -47.55 44.56 24.85
C HIS A 318 -47.02 44.58 23.42
N SER A 319 -46.20 45.57 23.12
CA SER A 319 -45.51 45.73 21.85
C SER A 319 -44.01 45.52 22.03
N LEU A 320 -43.39 44.96 21.00
CA LEU A 320 -41.95 44.83 20.86
C LEU A 320 -41.55 45.51 19.55
N LEU A 321 -40.63 46.47 19.60
CA LEU A 321 -40.19 47.23 18.42
C LEU A 321 -41.38 47.83 17.62
N GLY A 322 -42.40 48.35 18.34
CA GLY A 322 -43.56 49.01 17.73
C GLY A 322 -44.59 48.09 17.08
N GLN A 323 -44.48 46.77 17.21
CA GLN A 323 -45.47 45.80 16.70
C GLN A 323 -45.90 44.81 17.80
N LYS A 324 -47.01 44.09 17.59
CA LYS A 324 -47.48 43.05 18.53
C LYS A 324 -46.42 41.95 18.68
N ILE A 325 -46.23 41.44 19.91
CA ILE A 325 -45.19 40.45 20.21
C ILE A 325 -45.33 39.20 19.34
N TRP A 326 -46.54 38.66 19.18
CA TRP A 326 -46.77 37.43 18.39
C TRP A 326 -46.30 37.61 16.94
N PHE A 327 -46.51 38.81 16.40
CA PHE A 327 -46.14 39.14 15.03
C PHE A 327 -44.62 39.24 14.89
N GLN A 328 -43.93 39.86 15.85
CA GLN A 328 -42.47 39.94 15.85
C GLN A 328 -41.82 38.57 16.00
N VAL A 329 -42.30 37.74 16.93
CA VAL A 329 -41.77 36.39 17.15
C VAL A 329 -42.03 35.51 15.92
N HIS A 330 -43.25 35.54 15.37
CA HIS A 330 -43.55 34.84 14.12
C HIS A 330 -42.63 35.29 12.98
N ARG A 331 -42.49 36.61 12.77
CA ARG A 331 -41.63 37.16 11.72
C ARG A 331 -40.17 36.75 11.92
N GLY A 332 -39.67 36.78 13.15
CA GLY A 332 -38.33 36.30 13.48
C GLY A 332 -38.12 34.82 13.14
N LEU A 333 -39.07 33.96 13.50
CA LEU A 333 -39.02 32.53 13.20
C LEU A 333 -39.14 32.24 11.69
N MET A 334 -39.95 32.99 10.95
CA MET A 334 -40.06 32.85 9.49
C MET A 334 -38.78 33.28 8.79
N VAL A 335 -38.17 34.40 9.22
CA VAL A 335 -36.86 34.85 8.69
C VAL A 335 -35.78 33.82 9.00
N LEU A 336 -35.73 33.28 10.22
CA LEU A 336 -34.78 32.23 10.59
C LEU A 336 -34.99 30.94 9.78
N THR A 337 -36.23 30.55 9.53
CA THR A 337 -36.55 29.38 8.70
C THR A 337 -36.04 29.57 7.27
N LEU A 338 -36.23 30.77 6.70
CA LEU A 338 -35.74 31.11 5.36
C LEU A 338 -34.22 31.07 5.30
N THR A 339 -33.51 31.66 6.26
CA THR A 339 -32.04 31.68 6.26
C THR A 339 -31.46 30.29 6.43
N LEU A 340 -31.97 29.48 7.35
CA LEU A 340 -31.55 28.09 7.54
C LEU A 340 -31.82 27.25 6.28
N THR A 341 -32.95 27.46 5.60
CA THR A 341 -33.28 26.77 4.36
C THR A 341 -32.33 27.16 3.23
N ILE A 342 -32.01 28.44 3.07
CA ILE A 342 -31.04 28.91 2.05
C ILE A 342 -29.66 28.30 2.30
N VAL A 343 -29.16 28.36 3.54
CA VAL A 343 -27.86 27.78 3.89
C VAL A 343 -27.88 26.27 3.66
N GLY A 344 -28.90 25.58 4.19
CA GLY A 344 -29.09 24.14 3.98
C GLY A 344 -29.12 23.77 2.51
N PHE A 345 -29.85 24.52 1.67
CA PHE A 345 -29.95 24.29 0.23
C PHE A 345 -28.60 24.45 -0.49
N CYS A 346 -27.78 25.43 -0.10
CA CYS A 346 -26.47 25.67 -0.74
C CYS A 346 -25.40 24.59 -0.42
N LEU A 347 -25.47 23.93 0.75
CA LEU A 347 -24.44 22.99 1.20
C LEU A 347 -24.16 21.82 0.23
N PRO A 348 -25.16 21.10 -0.33
CA PRO A 348 -24.91 20.06 -1.33
C PRO A 348 -24.22 20.56 -2.61
N PHE A 349 -24.47 21.80 -3.03
CA PHE A 349 -23.84 22.38 -4.23
C PHE A 349 -22.36 22.66 -3.98
N PHE A 350 -22.03 23.24 -2.82
CA PHE A 350 -20.62 23.40 -2.42
C PHE A 350 -19.91 22.06 -2.30
N TYR A 351 -20.60 21.03 -1.82
CA TYR A 351 -20.04 19.68 -1.77
C TYR A 351 -19.74 19.10 -3.15
N ARG A 352 -20.64 19.27 -4.13
CA ARG A 352 -20.48 18.63 -5.45
C ARG A 352 -19.61 19.41 -6.42
N LYS A 353 -19.36 20.72 -6.17
CA LYS A 353 -18.61 21.68 -7.00
C LYS A 353 -18.91 21.61 -8.51
N GLY A 354 -20.13 21.20 -8.89
CA GLY A 354 -20.50 21.01 -10.29
C GLY A 354 -21.96 20.63 -10.46
N TRP A 355 -22.43 20.70 -11.71
CA TRP A 355 -23.79 20.35 -12.12
C TRP A 355 -23.83 18.91 -12.65
N SER A 356 -24.96 18.22 -12.50
CA SER A 356 -25.20 17.00 -13.26
C SER A 356 -25.60 17.36 -14.68
N GLU A 357 -24.75 17.06 -15.66
CA GLU A 357 -25.17 17.09 -17.05
C GLU A 357 -26.04 15.86 -17.32
N VAL A 358 -27.33 16.09 -17.56
CA VAL A 358 -28.22 15.03 -18.04
C VAL A 358 -27.90 14.80 -19.51
N HIS A 359 -27.00 13.86 -19.80
CA HIS A 359 -26.95 13.31 -21.15
C HIS A 359 -28.20 12.46 -21.36
N HIS A 360 -29.07 12.88 -22.28
CA HIS A 360 -30.17 12.06 -22.79
C HIS A 360 -29.58 10.84 -23.54
N ALA A 361 -29.15 9.82 -22.80
CA ALA A 361 -28.81 8.53 -23.35
C ALA A 361 -30.10 7.86 -23.85
N ARG A 362 -30.12 7.60 -25.15
CA ARG A 362 -31.17 6.93 -25.91
C ARG A 362 -31.62 5.65 -25.17
N LYS A 363 -32.89 5.62 -24.73
CA LYS A 363 -33.57 4.44 -24.18
C LYS A 363 -33.31 3.21 -25.05
N HIS A 364 -32.52 2.25 -24.56
CA HIS A 364 -32.68 0.87 -24.98
C HIS A 364 -33.85 0.26 -24.19
N LYS A 365 -34.81 -0.30 -24.92
CA LYS A 365 -36.00 -0.97 -24.39
C LYS A 365 -35.61 -2.23 -23.58
N ASN A 366 -36.52 -2.56 -22.66
CA ASN A 366 -36.66 -3.79 -21.88
C ASN A 366 -35.78 -3.96 -20.63
N THR A 367 -36.29 -3.45 -19.50
CA THR A 367 -36.75 -4.33 -18.41
C THR A 367 -37.73 -3.55 -17.53
N GLN A 368 -38.89 -4.13 -17.27
CA GLN A 368 -39.81 -3.63 -16.24
C GLN A 368 -39.17 -3.87 -14.88
N ALA A 369 -38.76 -2.79 -14.21
CA ALA A 369 -38.52 -2.79 -12.77
C ALA A 369 -39.50 -1.79 -12.16
N HIS A 370 -40.45 -2.31 -11.39
CA HIS A 370 -41.32 -1.53 -10.53
C HIS A 370 -40.47 -0.81 -9.47
N THR A 371 -40.23 0.49 -9.63
CA THR A 371 -39.72 1.33 -8.54
C THR A 371 -40.88 2.03 -7.86
N HIS A 372 -41.12 1.62 -6.62
CA HIS A 372 -42.09 2.17 -5.69
C HIS A 372 -41.91 3.69 -5.52
N THR A 373 -42.99 4.41 -5.82
CA THR A 373 -43.55 5.55 -5.09
C THR A 373 -42.60 6.28 -4.12
N LEU A 374 -41.96 7.35 -4.58
CA LEU A 374 -41.51 8.43 -3.70
C LEU A 374 -42.75 9.21 -3.24
N ILE A 375 -43.01 9.22 -1.94
CA ILE A 375 -44.05 10.04 -1.33
C ILE A 375 -43.58 11.50 -1.40
N PHE A 376 -44.19 12.25 -2.31
CA PHE A 376 -44.07 13.69 -2.45
C PHE A 376 -44.94 14.37 -1.38
N TRP A 377 -44.36 15.26 -0.57
CA TRP A 377 -45.13 16.29 0.11
C TRP A 377 -44.98 17.60 -0.67
N LEU A 378 -46.07 17.94 -1.37
CA LEU A 378 -46.28 19.21 -2.06
C LEU A 378 -46.62 20.31 -1.04
N PHE A 379 -45.93 21.44 -1.11
CA PHE A 379 -46.55 22.76 -1.12
C PHE A 379 -45.64 23.75 -1.84
N GLY A 380 -46.07 24.23 -3.02
CA GLY A 380 -45.49 25.40 -3.69
C GLY A 380 -44.57 25.10 -4.87
N ASN A 381 -45.17 25.07 -6.08
CA ASN A 381 -44.63 25.35 -7.42
C ASN A 381 -43.13 25.70 -7.60
N VAL A 382 -42.22 24.79 -7.26
CA VAL A 382 -40.86 24.79 -7.81
C VAL A 382 -40.53 23.35 -8.20
N TRP A 383 -40.49 23.11 -9.51
CA TRP A 383 -40.10 21.82 -10.08
C TRP A 383 -38.58 21.79 -10.21
N VAL A 384 -37.89 20.99 -9.39
CA VAL A 384 -36.52 20.57 -9.67
C VAL A 384 -36.56 19.06 -9.90
N VAL A 385 -36.38 18.68 -11.15
CA VAL A 385 -36.17 17.29 -11.57
C VAL A 385 -34.71 16.95 -11.26
N LEU A 386 -34.49 15.90 -10.45
CA LEU A 386 -33.19 15.25 -10.26
C LEU A 386 -32.99 14.13 -11.29
#